data_AF-A0A8H6IPK8-F1
#
_entry.id   AF-A0A8H6IPK8-F1
#
_cell.length_a   1.000
_cell.length_b   1.000
_cell.length_c   1.000
_cell.angle_alpha   90.00
_cell.angle_beta   90.00
_cell.angle_gamma   90.00
#
_symmetry.space_group_name_H-M   'P 1'
#
loop_
_entity.id
_entity.type
_entity.pdbx_description
1 polymer ?
#
loop_
_entity_poly.entity_id
_entity_poly.type
_entity_poly.pdbx_seq_one_letter_code
_entity_poly.pdbx_strand_id
1 'polypeptide(L)'
;MRYAAVALTAFAAMLSGAAAAPTTTEPNYDSPQPGYKLVPAQWETQAFVDGPFIKLEGTVQEVRAELIKINPNYDADFNITIDANPSPPADLEARTDF
;
A
#
# COMPACT_ATOMS: atom_id res chain seq x y z
N MET A 1 26.78 20.99 20.97
CA MET A 1 25.49 20.29 20.76
C MET A 1 25.83 18.82 20.59
N ARG A 2 25.25 17.97 21.44
CA ARG A 2 25.69 16.59 21.69
C ARG A 2 24.89 15.65 20.78
N TYR A 3 25.55 14.99 19.83
CA TYR A 3 24.95 13.90 19.07
C TYR A 3 24.86 12.67 19.96
N ALA A 4 23.64 12.20 20.24
CA ALA A 4 23.39 11.01 21.05
C ALA A 4 23.30 9.78 20.15
N ALA A 5 24.20 8.83 20.44
CA ALA A 5 24.18 7.40 20.20
C ALA A 5 23.18 6.82 19.17
N VAL A 6 23.76 6.30 18.09
CA VAL A 6 23.21 5.16 17.33
C VAL A 6 23.11 3.97 18.28
N ALA A 7 21.90 3.58 18.64
CA ALA A 7 21.62 2.31 19.31
C ALA A 7 21.03 1.36 18.25
N LEU A 8 21.91 0.60 17.61
CA LEU A 8 21.57 -0.53 16.77
C LEU A 8 21.06 -1.65 17.70
N THR A 9 19.75 -1.70 17.92
CA THR A 9 19.16 -2.80 18.69
C THR A 9 19.00 -4.01 17.77
N ALA A 10 19.79 -5.04 18.04
CA ALA A 10 19.77 -6.32 17.36
C ALA A 10 18.38 -6.97 17.43
N PHE A 11 17.81 -7.33 16.27
CA PHE A 11 16.59 -8.13 16.20
C PHE A 11 17.00 -9.61 16.09
N ALA A 12 17.13 -10.28 17.23
CA ALA A 12 17.31 -11.72 17.29
C ALA A 12 16.22 -12.32 18.20
N ALA A 13 15.16 -12.83 17.59
CA ALA A 13 14.19 -13.69 18.24
C ALA A 13 13.95 -14.93 17.36
N MET A 14 14.12 -16.09 17.99
CA MET A 14 14.19 -17.42 17.41
C MET A 14 12.91 -17.87 16.69
N LEU A 15 13.10 -18.53 15.54
CA LEU A 15 12.11 -19.37 14.85
C LEU A 15 11.75 -20.58 15.71
N SER A 16 10.50 -20.67 16.17
CA SER A 16 9.74 -21.92 16.33
C SER A 16 8.29 -21.60 16.66
N GLY A 17 7.51 -21.28 15.64
CA GLY A 17 6.05 -21.28 15.70
C GLY A 17 5.56 -22.01 14.46
N ALA A 18 4.79 -23.09 14.63
CA ALA A 18 4.09 -23.70 13.52
C ALA A 18 3.29 -22.58 12.83
N ALA A 19 3.64 -22.26 11.59
CA ALA A 19 2.90 -21.29 10.80
C ALA A 19 1.53 -21.91 10.54
N ALA A 20 0.57 -21.65 11.43
CA ALA A 20 -0.82 -21.62 11.04
C ALA A 20 -0.86 -20.60 9.89
N ALA A 21 -1.05 -21.09 8.67
CA ALA A 21 -1.28 -20.22 7.54
C ALA A 21 -2.38 -19.24 7.97
N PRO A 22 -2.20 -17.92 7.81
CA PRO A 22 -3.25 -16.98 8.13
C PRO A 22 -4.47 -17.40 7.31
N THR A 23 -5.51 -17.88 7.99
CA THR A 23 -6.81 -18.11 7.36
C THR A 23 -7.37 -16.72 7.09
N THR A 24 -7.04 -16.16 5.92
CA THR A 24 -7.69 -14.93 5.45
C THR A 24 -9.16 -15.27 5.28
N THR A 25 -9.97 -14.84 6.25
CA THR A 25 -11.43 -14.88 6.13
C THR A 25 -11.79 -13.97 4.97
N GLU A 26 -12.02 -14.53 3.78
CA GLU A 26 -12.47 -13.75 2.63
C GLU A 26 -13.83 -13.11 2.98
N PRO A 27 -13.95 -11.78 2.97
CA PRO A 27 -15.24 -11.14 3.13
C PRO A 27 -16.19 -11.64 2.03
N ASN A 28 -17.36 -12.16 2.45
CA ASN A 28 -18.35 -12.68 1.52
C ASN A 28 -19.13 -11.53 0.90
N TYR A 29 -18.63 -11.04 -0.23
CA TYR A 29 -19.29 -10.01 -1.02
C TYR A 29 -20.22 -10.68 -2.03
N ASP A 30 -21.52 -10.36 -1.96
CA ASP A 30 -22.51 -10.86 -2.91
C ASP A 30 -22.30 -10.15 -4.26
N SER A 31 -22.00 -10.92 -5.31
CA SER A 31 -21.82 -10.37 -6.65
C SER A 31 -23.18 -10.11 -7.29
N PRO A 32 -23.44 -8.91 -7.84
CA PRO A 32 -24.65 -8.65 -8.61
C PRO A 32 -24.81 -9.58 -9.83
N GLN A 33 -23.69 -10.14 -10.33
CA GLN A 33 -23.68 -11.09 -11.43
C GLN A 33 -23.53 -12.53 -10.90
N PRO A 34 -24.49 -13.43 -11.20
CA PRO A 34 -24.42 -14.83 -10.80
C PRO A 34 -23.16 -15.51 -11.34
N GLY A 35 -22.53 -16.33 -10.48
CA GLY A 35 -21.32 -17.09 -10.82
C GLY A 35 -20.00 -16.31 -10.65
N TYR A 36 -20.06 -15.03 -10.28
CA TYR A 36 -18.89 -14.24 -9.93
C TYR A 36 -18.75 -14.11 -8.42
N LYS A 37 -17.51 -14.01 -7.95
CA LYS A 37 -17.19 -13.69 -6.56
C LYS A 37 -16.47 -12.35 -6.55
N LEU A 38 -16.94 -11.46 -5.68
CA LEU A 38 -16.21 -10.25 -5.37
C LEU A 38 -15.15 -10.62 -4.32
N VAL A 39 -13.90 -10.26 -4.60
CA VAL A 39 -12.75 -10.47 -3.70
C VAL A 39 -12.11 -9.13 -3.38
N PRO A 40 -11.54 -8.94 -2.18
CA PRO A 40 -10.74 -7.76 -1.88
C PRO A 40 -9.61 -7.59 -2.90
N ALA A 41 -9.31 -6.35 -3.26
CA ALA A 41 -8.11 -6.07 -4.03
C ALA A 41 -6.87 -6.33 -3.15
N GLN A 42 -5.91 -7.08 -3.69
CA GLN A 42 -4.63 -7.35 -3.05
C GLN A 42 -3.53 -6.56 -3.76
N TRP A 43 -2.63 -5.97 -2.97
CA TRP A 43 -1.58 -5.08 -3.42
C TRP A 43 -0.24 -5.56 -2.89
N GLU A 44 0.75 -5.67 -3.77
CA GLU A 44 2.14 -5.90 -3.38
C GLU A 44 2.90 -4.58 -3.56
N THR A 45 3.35 -3.99 -2.46
CA THR A 45 3.89 -2.62 -2.42
C THR A 45 5.03 -2.50 -1.42
N GLN A 46 5.80 -1.42 -1.45
CA GLN A 46 6.86 -1.13 -0.48
C GLN A 46 6.43 0.04 0.41
N ALA A 47 6.68 -0.05 1.72
CA ALA A 47 6.43 1.08 2.65
C ALA A 47 7.64 2.04 2.77
N PHE A 48 8.84 1.57 2.42
CA PHE A 48 10.08 2.33 2.48
C PHE A 48 10.82 2.19 1.14
N VAL A 49 11.56 3.21 0.73
CA VAL A 49 12.45 3.13 -0.44
C VAL A 49 13.44 2.00 -0.23
N ASP A 50 13.58 1.13 -1.23
CA ASP A 50 14.39 -0.10 -1.19
C ASP A 50 14.04 -1.08 -0.06
N GLY A 51 12.85 -0.93 0.54
CA GLY A 51 12.32 -1.82 1.57
C GLY A 51 11.79 -3.14 1.01
N PRO A 52 11.43 -4.10 1.88
CA PRO A 52 10.75 -5.31 1.43
C PRO A 52 9.35 -4.98 0.88
N PHE A 53 8.91 -5.78 -0.09
CA PHE A 53 7.53 -5.77 -0.51
C PHE A 53 6.63 -6.37 0.58
N ILE A 54 5.49 -5.74 0.80
CA ILE A 54 4.44 -6.15 1.72
C ILE A 54 3.15 -6.36 0.95
N LYS A 55 2.33 -7.30 1.42
CA LYS A 55 1.00 -7.57 0.86
C LYS A 55 -0.05 -6.89 1.71
N LEU A 56 -0.85 -6.03 1.09
CA LEU A 56 -1.95 -5.29 1.71
C LEU A 56 -3.26 -5.55 0.95
N GLU A 57 -4.37 -5.54 1.66
CA GLU A 57 -5.70 -5.70 1.08
C GLU A 57 -6.54 -4.43 1.25
N GLY A 58 -7.46 -4.19 0.34
CA GLY A 58 -8.43 -3.10 0.42
C GLY A 58 -8.37 -2.13 -0.75
N THR A 59 -9.02 -0.99 -0.59
CA THR A 59 -9.01 0.10 -1.57
C THR A 59 -7.66 0.81 -1.61
N VAL A 60 -7.38 1.55 -2.68
CA VAL A 60 -6.15 2.36 -2.80
C VAL A 60 -6.00 3.33 -1.62
N GLN A 61 -7.10 3.89 -1.13
CA GLN A 61 -7.14 4.81 0.00
C GLN A 61 -6.79 4.12 1.33
N GLU A 62 -7.32 2.92 1.56
CA GLU A 62 -7.01 2.11 2.75
C GLU A 62 -5.56 1.64 2.73
N VAL A 63 -5.09 1.15 1.58
CA VAL A 63 -3.69 0.75 1.38
C VAL A 63 -2.74 1.92 1.63
N ARG A 64 -3.05 3.11 1.09
CA ARG A 64 -2.25 4.31 1.35
C ARG A 64 -2.28 4.71 2.83
N ALA A 65 -3.44 4.64 3.49
CA ALA A 65 -3.54 4.91 4.91
C ALA A 65 -2.70 3.93 5.74
N GLU A 66 -2.68 2.65 5.38
CA GLU A 66 -1.81 1.64 5.98
C GLU A 66 -0.33 1.98 5.77
N LEU A 67 0.07 2.33 4.55
CA LEU A 67 1.44 2.71 4.21
C LEU A 67 1.91 3.92 5.00
N ILE A 68 1.04 4.91 5.22
CA ILE A 68 1.35 6.08 6.06
C ILE A 68 1.48 5.70 7.54
N LYS A 69 0.69 4.73 8.05
CA LYS A 69 0.86 4.23 9.43
C LYS A 69 2.22 3.53 9.60
N ILE A 70 2.66 2.78 8.59
CA ILE A 70 3.94 2.05 8.60
C ILE A 70 5.11 3.02 8.43
N ASN A 71 5.00 3.95 7.49
CA ASN A 71 5.97 5.00 7.20
C ASN A 71 5.28 6.37 7.19
N PRO A 72 5.34 7.15 8.29
CA PRO A 72 4.77 8.49 8.34
C PRO A 72 5.34 9.47 7.31
N ASN A 73 6.52 9.19 6.73
CA ASN A 73 7.15 9.99 5.69
C ASN A 73 6.90 9.45 4.27
N TYR A 74 6.02 8.46 4.11
CA TYR A 74 5.79 7.73 2.85
C TYR A 74 5.66 8.64 1.62
N ASP A 75 4.81 9.66 1.68
CA ASP A 75 4.61 10.56 0.53
C ASP A 75 5.88 11.33 0.14
N ALA A 76 6.68 11.73 1.14
CA ALA A 76 7.93 12.44 0.91
C ALA A 76 9.01 11.52 0.35
N ASP A 77 9.15 10.32 0.91
CA ASP A 77 10.14 9.33 0.50
C ASP A 77 9.92 8.87 -0.95
N PHE A 78 8.66 8.75 -1.38
CA PHE A 78 8.28 8.36 -2.74
C PHE A 78 7.98 9.55 -3.65
N ASN A 79 8.22 10.79 -3.20
CA ASN A 79 8.00 12.03 -3.95
C ASN A 79 6.58 12.12 -4.58
N ILE A 80 5.57 11.69 -3.82
CA ILE A 80 4.16 11.69 -4.24
C ILE A 80 3.63 13.12 -4.13
N THR A 81 3.40 13.73 -5.28
CA THR A 81 2.78 15.05 -5.40
C THR A 81 1.30 14.86 -5.72
N ILE A 82 0.43 15.22 -4.77
CA ILE A 82 -1.00 15.33 -5.05
C ILE A 82 -1.21 16.66 -5.75
N ASP A 83 -1.18 16.65 -7.08
CA ASP A 83 -1.50 17.83 -7.88
C ASP A 83 -2.98 18.18 -7.68
N ALA A 84 -3.24 19.13 -6.78
CA ALA A 84 -4.59 19.65 -6.54
C ALA A 84 -5.18 20.40 -7.75
N ASN A 85 -4.35 20.65 -8.78
CA ASN A 85 -4.75 21.21 -10.06
C ASN A 85 -4.12 20.36 -11.17
N PRO A 86 -4.81 19.33 -11.69
CA PRO A 86 -4.30 18.59 -12.84
C PRO A 86 -4.16 19.60 -13.98
N SER A 87 -2.92 19.92 -14.36
CA SER A 87 -2.71 20.65 -15.60
C SER A 87 -3.27 19.76 -16.70
N PRO A 88 -4.21 20.25 -17.54
CA PRO A 88 -4.65 19.46 -18.67
C PRO A 88 -3.39 19.05 -19.45
N PRO A 89 -3.21 17.76 -19.75
CA PRO A 89 -2.06 17.33 -20.52
C PRO A 89 -2.06 18.13 -21.82
N ALA A 90 -0.90 18.70 -22.17
CA ALA A 90 -0.77 19.70 -23.23
C ALA A 90 -1.31 19.22 -24.60
N ASP A 91 -1.51 17.91 -24.76
CA ASP A 91 -1.90 17.25 -26.01
C ASP A 91 -3.22 16.44 -25.92
N LEU A 92 -4.07 16.64 -24.90
CA LEU A 92 -5.43 16.08 -24.94
C LEU A 92 -6.34 16.93 -25.84
N GLU A 93 -6.17 16.79 -27.15
CA GLU A 93 -7.19 17.22 -28.10
C GLU A 93 -8.49 16.49 -27.73
N ALA A 94 -9.53 17.26 -27.40
CA ALA A 94 -10.85 16.69 -27.14
C ALA A 94 -11.27 15.92 -28.38
N ARG A 95 -11.43 14.60 -28.26
CA ARG A 95 -12.09 13.78 -29.28
C ARG A 95 -13.53 14.25 -29.39
N THR A 96 -13.76 15.21 -30.28
CA THR A 96 -15.07 15.78 -30.57
C THR A 96 -15.78 15.02 -31.70
N ASP A 97 -15.26 13.84 -32.07
CA ASP A 97 -15.90 12.87 -32.97
C ASP A 97 -16.79 11.89 -32.19
N PHE A 98 -18.03 12.30 -31.89
CA PHE A 98 -19.08 11.41 -31.39
C PHE A 98 -20.29 11.44 -32.31
#